data_AF-A0A9N9IBR7-F1
#
_entry.id   AF-A0A9N9IBR7-F1
#
_cell.length_a   1.000
_cell.length_b   1.000
_cell.length_c   1.000
_cell.angle_alpha   90.00
_cell.angle_beta   90.00
_cell.angle_gamma   90.00
#
_symmetry.space_group_name_H-M   'P 1'
#
loop_
_entity.id
_entity.type
_entity.pdbx_description
1 polymer ?
#
loop_
_entity_poly.entity_id
_entity_poly.type
_entity_poly.pdbx_seq_one_letter_code
_entity_poly.pdbx_strand_id
1 'polypeptide(L)'
;DIFPRWNQHLMFSVTTLEDTLKLSVFQYDKYTQDEYLGKAEIKLSFLEHYGDNETDKLIYQLKDVAPDKPFGSISVYLSYKAI
;
A
#
# COMPACT_ATOMS: atom_id res chain seq x y z
N ASP A 1 -6.39 -4.29 19.39
CA ASP A 1 -5.93 -5.18 18.32
C ASP A 1 -4.99 -4.36 17.43
N ILE A 2 -3.71 -4.71 17.33
CA ILE A 2 -2.69 -3.87 16.63
C ILE A 2 -2.49 -4.29 15.16
N PHE A 3 -3.34 -5.20 14.66
CA PHE A 3 -3.30 -5.72 13.30
C PHE A 3 -4.61 -5.42 12.57
N PRO A 4 -4.79 -4.17 12.08
CA PRO A 4 -6.01 -3.79 11.38
C PRO A 4 -6.23 -4.64 10.13
N ARG A 5 -7.49 -4.96 9.85
CA ARG A 5 -7.91 -5.66 8.64
C ARG A 5 -8.86 -4.78 7.84
N TRP A 6 -8.37 -4.22 6.74
CA TRP A 6 -9.21 -3.45 5.84
C TRP A 6 -10.10 -4.33 4.97
N ASN A 7 -9.56 -5.45 4.45
CA ASN A 7 -10.25 -6.32 3.49
C ASN A 7 -10.89 -5.51 2.34
N GLN A 8 -10.16 -4.51 1.84
CA GLN A 8 -10.66 -3.55 0.87
C GLN A 8 -10.05 -3.80 -0.51
N HIS A 9 -10.86 -3.67 -1.55
CA HIS A 9 -10.42 -3.70 -2.94
C HIS A 9 -10.46 -2.27 -3.51
N LEU A 10 -9.37 -1.84 -4.15
CA LEU A 10 -9.22 -0.53 -4.76
C LEU A 10 -8.83 -0.73 -6.23
N MET A 11 -9.41 0.07 -7.12
CA MET A 11 -9.10 0.06 -8.55
C MET A 11 -8.88 1.48 -9.03
N PHE A 12 -7.80 1.70 -9.76
CA PHE A 12 -7.44 2.98 -10.36
C PHE A 12 -6.71 2.74 -11.67
N SER A 13 -6.75 3.72 -12.57
CA SER A 13 -6.02 3.68 -13.84
C SER A 13 -4.61 4.24 -13.66
N VAL A 14 -3.64 3.62 -14.33
CA VAL A 14 -2.27 4.12 -14.45
C VAL A 14 -1.93 4.29 -15.92
N THR A 15 -1.04 5.23 -16.25
CA THR A 15 -0.59 5.43 -17.63
C THR A 15 0.50 4.42 -18.00
N THR A 16 1.36 4.06 -17.05
CA THR A 16 2.47 3.13 -17.24
C THR A 16 2.77 2.34 -15.96
N LEU A 17 3.35 1.15 -16.10
CA LEU A 17 3.87 0.37 -14.98
C LEU A 17 5.23 0.88 -14.49
N GLU A 18 5.84 1.87 -15.15
CA GLU A 18 7.02 2.55 -14.63
C GLU A 18 6.71 3.40 -13.38
N ASP A 19 5.43 3.69 -13.13
CA ASP A 19 4.97 4.46 -11.98
C ASP A 19 5.18 3.72 -10.66
N THR A 20 5.13 4.49 -9.57
CA THR A 20 5.22 3.97 -8.19
C THR A 20 3.92 4.24 -7.45
N LEU A 21 3.28 3.18 -6.97
CA LEU A 21 2.15 3.27 -6.05
C LEU A 21 2.64 3.64 -4.65
N LYS A 22 2.16 4.76 -4.12
CA LYS A 22 2.43 5.21 -2.75
C LYS A 22 1.20 4.97 -1.89
N LEU A 23 1.33 4.11 -0.89
CA LEU A 23 0.29 3.82 0.09
C LEU A 23 0.66 4.47 1.41
N SER A 24 -0.16 5.41 1.88
CA SER A 24 0.02 6.08 3.18
C SER A 24 -1.02 5.58 4.16
N VAL A 25 -0.57 5.24 5.37
CA VAL A 25 -1.45 4.74 6.44
C VAL A 25 -1.66 5.85 7.46
N PHE A 26 -2.91 6.02 7.86
CA PHE A 26 -3.32 7.01 8.85
C PHE A 26 -4.11 6.34 9.96
N GLN A 27 -3.89 6.79 11.20
CA GLN A 27 -4.78 6.50 12.33
C GLN A 27 -5.90 7.53 12.30
N TYR A 28 -7.09 7.06 11.92
CA TYR A 28 -8.27 7.91 11.88
C TYR A 28 -8.66 8.39 13.28
N ASP A 29 -8.94 9.69 13.40
CA ASP A 29 -9.50 10.31 14.59
C ASP A 29 -10.72 11.17 14.23
N LYS A 30 -11.82 11.01 14.97
CA LYS A 30 -13.09 11.69 14.65
C LYS A 30 -13.07 13.19 15.01
N TYR A 31 -12.27 13.58 16.00
CA TYR A 31 -12.33 14.90 16.62
C TYR A 31 -11.09 15.75 16.31
N THR A 32 -10.02 15.12 15.87
CA THR A 32 -8.74 15.76 15.55
C THR A 32 -8.27 15.35 14.16
N GLN A 33 -7.10 15.84 13.75
CA GLN A 33 -6.51 15.43 12.48
C GLN A 33 -5.96 14.01 12.59
N ASP A 34 -6.19 13.21 11.55
CA ASP A 34 -5.63 11.86 11.43
C ASP A 34 -4.11 11.87 11.59
N GLU A 35 -3.60 10.95 12.41
CA GLU A 35 -2.16 10.78 12.62
C GLU A 35 -1.57 9.96 11.48
N TYR A 36 -0.51 10.48 10.86
CA TYR A 36 0.24 9.74 9.84
C TYR A 36 1.11 8.64 10.46
N LEU A 37 0.93 7.40 10.01
CA LEU A 37 1.62 6.21 10.52
C LEU A 37 2.76 5.72 9.62
N GLY A 38 2.98 6.35 8.47
CA GLY A 38 4.02 5.98 7.51
C GLY A 38 3.49 5.57 6.13
N LYS A 39 4.40 5.25 5.21
CA LYS A 39 4.08 4.88 3.83
C LYS A 39 4.84 3.68 3.30
N ALA A 40 4.24 2.97 2.36
CA ALA A 40 4.91 2.02 1.48
C ALA A 40 4.99 2.61 0.05
N GLU A 41 6.12 2.42 -0.61
CA GLU A 41 6.33 2.79 -2.01
C GLU A 41 6.61 1.54 -2.83
N ILE A 42 5.76 1.27 -3.82
CA ILE A 42 5.74 0.03 -4.59
C ILE A 42 5.92 0.41 -6.07
N LYS A 43 7.08 0.08 -6.64
CA LYS A 43 7.28 0.21 -8.10
C LYS A 43 6.34 -0.77 -8.79
N LEU A 44 5.62 -0.35 -9.83
CA LEU A 44 4.64 -1.21 -10.50
C LEU A 44 5.26 -2.10 -11.59
N SER A 45 6.50 -1.83 -11.99
CA SER A 45 7.14 -2.49 -13.14
C SER A 45 7.27 -4.00 -12.99
N PHE A 46 7.36 -4.52 -11.76
CA PHE A 46 7.43 -5.96 -11.52
C PHE A 46 6.14 -6.70 -11.89
N LEU A 47 5.01 -6.00 -12.00
CA LEU A 47 3.73 -6.60 -12.37
C LEU A 47 3.75 -7.15 -13.80
N GLU A 48 4.61 -6.64 -14.68
CA GLU A 48 4.82 -7.21 -16.02
C GLU A 48 5.16 -8.71 -15.98
N HIS A 49 5.86 -9.17 -14.93
CA HIS A 49 6.19 -10.57 -14.74
C HIS A 49 4.98 -11.44 -14.37
N TYR A 50 3.92 -10.83 -13.84
CA TYR A 50 2.67 -11.50 -13.48
C TYR A 50 1.63 -11.44 -14.61
N GLY A 51 1.75 -10.46 -15.53
CA GLY A 51 0.75 -10.18 -16.55
C GLY A 51 -0.61 -9.89 -15.90
N ASP A 52 -1.67 -10.51 -16.40
CA ASP A 52 -3.03 -10.35 -15.85
C ASP A 52 -3.30 -11.17 -14.58
N ASN A 53 -2.29 -11.86 -14.03
CA ASN A 53 -2.45 -12.63 -12.78
C ASN A 53 -2.24 -11.76 -11.54
N GLU A 54 -2.92 -12.12 -10.45
CA GLU A 54 -2.67 -11.52 -9.15
C GLU A 54 -1.32 -11.97 -8.57
N THR A 55 -0.66 -11.09 -7.83
CA THR A 55 0.54 -11.43 -7.08
C THR A 55 0.24 -12.34 -5.91
N ASP A 56 1.27 -13.01 -5.37
CA ASP A 56 1.22 -13.50 -3.99
C ASP A 56 1.06 -12.33 -3.00
N LYS A 57 0.82 -12.65 -1.73
CA LYS A 57 0.73 -11.65 -0.66
C LYS A 57 2.07 -10.91 -0.51
N LEU A 58 2.08 -9.63 -0.86
CA LEU A 58 3.24 -8.77 -0.67
C LEU A 58 3.15 -8.06 0.68
N ILE A 59 4.28 -7.97 1.39
CA ILE A 59 4.38 -7.28 2.68
C ILE A 59 5.42 -6.17 2.58
N TYR A 60 5.01 -4.93 2.85
CA TYR A 60 5.88 -3.77 2.82
C TYR A 60 5.95 -3.14 4.21
N GLN A 61 7.18 -2.93 4.70
CA GLN A 61 7.42 -2.14 5.91
C GLN A 61 7.09 -0.67 5.63
N LEU A 62 6.43 -0.02 6.58
CA LEU A 62 6.15 1.41 6.50
C LEU A 62 7.45 2.20 6.74
N LYS A 63 7.68 3.18 5.87
CA LYS A 63 8.74 4.17 5.94
C LYS A 63 8.17 5.52 6.39
N ASP A 64 9.05 6.47 6.65
CA ASP A 64 8.71 7.82 7.14
C ASP A 64 7.89 7.78 8.45
N VAL A 65 8.17 6.78 9.29
CA VAL A 65 7.56 6.60 10.60
C VAL A 65 8.22 7.55 11.60
N ALA A 66 7.42 8.16 12.48
CA ALA A 66 7.95 9.02 13.54
C ALA A 66 8.93 8.24 14.45
N PRO A 67 10.01 8.87 14.96
CA PRO A 67 11.09 8.16 15.66
C PRO A 67 10.65 7.36 16.90
N ASP A 68 9.55 7.75 17.52
CA ASP A 68 8.97 7.16 18.74
C ASP A 68 7.90 6.10 18.46
N LYS A 69 7.58 5.84 17.18
CA LYS A 69 6.51 4.91 16.79
C LYS A 69 7.08 3.57 16.32
N PRO A 70 6.40 2.45 16.63
CA PRO A 70 6.82 1.15 16.15
C PRO A 70 6.68 1.07 14.63
N PHE A 71 7.62 0.40 13.97
CA PHE A 71 7.51 0.11 12.54
C PHE A 71 6.30 -0.81 12.29
N GLY A 72 5.35 -0.33 11.49
CA GLY A 72 4.23 -1.11 10.99
C GLY A 72 4.52 -1.71 9.61
N SER A 73 3.64 -2.58 9.14
CA SER A 73 3.67 -3.09 7.78
C SER A 73 2.27 -3.10 7.17
N ILE A 74 2.21 -3.02 5.84
CA ILE A 74 0.99 -3.23 5.07
C ILE A 74 1.15 -4.48 4.21
N SER A 75 0.07 -5.25 4.12
CA SER A 75 -0.02 -6.40 3.23
C SER A 75 -0.98 -6.12 2.09
N VAL A 76 -0.58 -6.41 0.85
CA VAL A 76 -1.40 -6.17 -0.35
C VAL A 76 -1.28 -7.34 -1.33
N TYR A 77 -2.31 -7.49 -2.16
CA TYR A 77 -2.28 -8.24 -3.40
C TYR A 77 -2.48 -7.23 -4.52
N LEU A 78 -1.74 -7.37 -5.62
CA LEU A 78 -1.82 -6.46 -6.75
C LEU A 78 -2.07 -7.25 -8.03
N SER A 79 -2.83 -6.66 -8.93
CA SER A 79 -2.98 -7.11 -10.32
C SER A 79 -3.17 -5.89 -11.19
N TYR A 80 -2.90 -6.03 -12.48
CA TYR A 80 -3.24 -5.02 -13.46
C TYR A 80 -3.89 -5.70 -14.65
N LYS A 81 -4.55 -4.90 -15.48
CA LYS A 81 -5.10 -5.35 -16.75
C LYS A 81 -4.77 -4.30 -17.80
N ALA A 82 -4.04 -4.68 -18.83
CA ALA A 82 -3.83 -3.80 -19.98
C ALA A 82 -5.18 -3.59 -20.69
N ILE A 83 -5.49 -2.34 -21.03
CA ILE A 83 -6.70 -1.95 -21.79
C ILE A 83 -6.36 -1.94 -23.28
#